data_AF-A0A2H0RVB5-F1
#
_entry.id   AF-A0A2H0RVB5-F1
#
_cell.length_a   1.000
_cell.length_b   1.000
_cell.length_c   1.000
_cell.angle_alpha   90.00
_cell.angle_beta   90.00
_cell.angle_gamma   90.00
#
_symmetry.space_group_name_H-M   'P 1'
#
loop_
_entity.id
_entity.type
_entity.pdbx_description
1 polymer ?
#
loop_
_entity_poly.entity_id
_entity_poly.type
_entity_poly.pdbx_seq_one_letter_code
_entity_poly.pdbx_strand_id
1 'polypeptide(L)'
;MRPQIHRSGFTLMEIMLVLGIIGILVSIVIAAINPTKQLNDARGADRRASVRELENAIVQYIIDGNTVTGVPTGITNAQPICRDTATGAVCSGGGGYDLSALTTNGEYIVDVPIDPSQTGALLSGYRIYQVGSFIKVCSPVLDTSCGS
;
A
#
# COMPACT_ATOMS: atom_id res chain seq x y z
N MET A 1 -28.33 54.34 36.61
CA MET A 1 -28.10 53.11 37.38
C MET A 1 -27.64 52.03 36.40
N ARG A 2 -26.40 51.54 36.51
CA ARG A 2 -25.87 50.48 35.62
C ARG A 2 -25.90 49.15 36.36
N PRO A 3 -26.58 48.11 35.85
CA PRO A 3 -26.66 46.82 36.52
C PRO A 3 -25.29 46.13 36.48
N GLN A 4 -24.77 45.76 37.65
CA GLN A 4 -23.55 44.96 37.79
C GLN A 4 -23.91 43.49 37.51
N ILE A 5 -23.47 42.98 36.37
CA ILE A 5 -23.67 41.57 36.01
C ILE A 5 -22.62 40.75 36.79
N HIS A 6 -23.07 40.00 37.80
CA HIS A 6 -22.25 39.04 38.53
C HIS A 6 -21.89 37.89 37.57
N ARG A 7 -20.60 37.72 37.24
CA ARG A 7 -20.13 36.57 36.48
C ARG A 7 -19.89 35.42 37.44
N SER A 8 -20.76 34.41 37.42
CA SER A 8 -20.54 33.15 38.12
C SER A 8 -19.36 32.42 37.48
N GLY A 9 -18.31 32.15 38.26
CA GLY A 9 -17.16 31.35 37.85
C GLY A 9 -17.39 29.86 38.08
N PHE A 10 -16.78 29.02 37.25
CA PHE A 10 -16.75 27.57 37.46
C PHE A 10 -15.99 27.22 38.74
N THR A 11 -16.46 26.21 39.48
CA THR A 11 -15.77 25.71 40.67
C THR A 11 -14.67 24.71 40.31
N LEU A 12 -13.61 24.60 41.12
CA LEU A 12 -12.53 23.64 40.89
C LEU A 12 -13.01 22.18 40.89
N MET A 13 -13.98 21.86 41.76
CA MET A 13 -14.59 20.53 41.83
C MET A 13 -15.33 20.15 40.56
N GLU A 14 -15.98 21.14 39.93
CA GLU A 14 -16.74 20.96 38.70
C GLU A 14 -15.80 20.67 37.52
N ILE A 15 -14.64 21.32 37.46
CA ILE A 15 -13.61 21.03 36.44
C ILE A 15 -12.95 19.66 36.71
N MET A 16 -12.68 19.31 37.97
CA MET A 16 -12.07 18.03 38.32
C MET A 16 -12.95 16.84 37.91
N LEU A 17 -14.25 16.91 38.22
CA LEU A 17 -15.20 15.86 37.86
C LEU A 17 -15.34 15.72 36.34
N VAL A 18 -15.39 16.84 35.62
CA VAL A 18 -15.50 16.84 34.15
C VAL A 18 -14.26 16.20 33.51
N LEU A 19 -13.05 16.54 33.95
CA LEU A 19 -11.83 15.92 33.43
C LEU A 19 -11.77 14.42 33.75
N GLY A 20 -12.25 14.01 34.92
CA GLY A 20 -12.38 12.60 35.28
C GLY A 20 -13.32 11.84 34.34
N ILE A 21 -14.51 12.38 34.06
CA ILE A 21 -15.48 11.76 33.15
C ILE A 21 -14.95 11.74 31.70
N ILE A 22 -14.34 12.84 31.23
CA ILE A 22 -13.74 12.91 29.89
C ILE A 22 -12.65 11.83 29.74
N GLY A 23 -11.79 11.65 30.75
CA GLY A 23 -10.76 10.61 30.73
C GLY A 23 -11.35 9.20 30.57
N ILE A 24 -12.40 8.88 31.33
CA ILE A 24 -13.09 7.59 31.23
C ILE A 24 -13.69 7.41 29.83
N LEU A 25 -14.42 8.40 29.31
CA LEU A 25 -15.03 8.33 27.99
C LEU A 25 -14.00 8.14 26.87
N VAL A 26 -12.89 8.89 26.90
CA VAL A 26 -11.81 8.78 25.90
C VAL A 26 -11.19 7.38 25.92
N SER A 27 -10.94 6.81 27.10
CA SER A 27 -10.37 5.45 27.22
C SER A 27 -11.27 4.38 26.58
N ILE A 28 -12.59 4.47 26.80
CA ILE A 28 -13.57 3.54 26.22
C ILE A 28 -13.61 3.68 24.70
N VAL A 29 -13.61 4.91 24.18
CA VAL A 29 -13.66 5.17 22.73
C VAL A 29 -12.41 4.62 22.03
N ILE A 30 -11.21 4.83 22.60
CA ILE A 30 -9.97 4.31 22.03
C ILE A 30 -9.96 2.78 22.06
N ALA A 31 -10.43 2.16 23.15
CA ALA A 31 -10.54 0.71 23.24
C ALA A 31 -11.56 0.11 22.25
N ALA A 32 -12.61 0.88 21.90
CA ALA A 32 -13.63 0.45 20.95
C ALA A 32 -13.16 0.53 19.48
N ILE A 33 -12.20 1.39 19.16
CA ILE A 33 -11.58 1.44 17.83
C ILE A 33 -10.50 0.36 17.79
N ASN A 34 -10.52 -0.51 16.78
CA ASN A 34 -9.45 -1.47 16.54
C ASN A 34 -8.40 -0.83 15.60
N PRO A 35 -7.35 -0.17 16.12
CA PRO A 35 -6.37 0.53 15.28
C PRO A 35 -5.62 -0.45 14.37
N THR A 36 -5.38 -1.67 14.83
CA THR A 36 -4.70 -2.72 14.08
C THR A 36 -5.48 -3.10 12.83
N LYS A 37 -6.80 -3.24 12.94
CA LYS A 37 -7.66 -3.52 11.79
C LYS A 37 -7.61 -2.38 10.77
N GLN A 38 -7.76 -1.13 11.21
CA GLN A 38 -7.73 0.02 10.30
C GLN A 38 -6.40 0.17 9.57
N LEU A 39 -5.28 -0.06 10.26
CA LEU A 39 -3.96 -0.03 9.63
C LEU A 39 -3.79 -1.15 8.59
N ASN A 40 -4.29 -2.35 8.89
CA ASN A 40 -4.24 -3.47 7.95
C ASN A 40 -5.13 -3.22 6.73
N ASP A 41 -6.32 -2.65 6.93
CA ASP A 41 -7.25 -2.30 5.86
C ASP A 41 -6.65 -1.21 4.96
N ALA A 42 -5.98 -0.20 5.54
CA ALA A 42 -5.25 0.84 4.82
C ALA A 42 -4.12 0.25 3.95
N ARG A 43 -3.24 -0.57 4.54
CA ARG A 43 -2.17 -1.25 3.78
C ARG A 43 -2.71 -2.17 2.69
N GLY A 44 -3.85 -2.82 2.93
CA GLY A 44 -4.52 -3.63 1.92
C GLY A 44 -5.07 -2.79 0.77
N ALA A 45 -5.58 -1.58 1.05
CA ALA A 45 -6.01 -0.64 0.03
C ALA A 45 -4.81 -0.13 -0.79
N ASP A 46 -3.71 0.23 -0.12
CA ASP A 46 -2.46 0.65 -0.78
C ASP A 46 -1.96 -0.44 -1.73
N ARG A 47 -1.91 -1.70 -1.29
CA ARG A 47 -1.52 -2.83 -2.15
C ARG A 47 -2.40 -2.99 -3.38
N ARG A 48 -3.72 -2.85 -3.23
CA ARG A 48 -4.65 -2.94 -4.37
C ARG A 48 -4.45 -1.78 -5.35
N ALA A 49 -4.12 -0.59 -4.86
CA ALA A 49 -3.80 0.55 -5.70
C ALA A 49 -2.50 0.29 -6.48
N SER A 50 -1.43 -0.14 -5.80
CA SER A 50 -0.14 -0.47 -6.42
C SER A 50 -0.23 -1.57 -7.47
N VAL A 51 -1.01 -2.63 -7.22
CA VAL A 51 -1.27 -3.69 -8.21
C VAL A 51 -1.90 -3.11 -9.48
N ARG A 52 -2.94 -2.28 -9.33
CA ARG A 52 -3.62 -1.65 -10.48
C ARG A 52 -2.72 -0.67 -11.21
N GLU A 53 -1.90 0.07 -10.48
CA GLU A 53 -0.94 1.01 -11.05
C GLU A 53 0.08 0.29 -11.94
N LEU A 54 0.67 -0.80 -11.45
CA LEU A 54 1.58 -1.63 -12.23
C LEU A 54 0.89 -2.27 -13.45
N GLU A 55 -0.32 -2.81 -13.28
CA GLU A 55 -1.08 -3.38 -14.40
C GLU A 55 -1.39 -2.34 -15.48
N ASN A 56 -1.82 -1.13 -15.09
CA ASN A 56 -2.08 -0.05 -16.02
C ASN A 56 -0.81 0.39 -16.76
N ALA A 57 0.32 0.52 -16.06
CA ALA A 57 1.60 0.86 -16.66
C ALA A 57 2.05 -0.19 -17.69
N ILE A 58 1.93 -1.47 -17.36
CA ILE A 58 2.24 -2.58 -18.28
C ILE A 58 1.32 -2.55 -19.50
N VAL A 59 0.02 -2.34 -19.31
CA VAL A 59 -0.95 -2.28 -20.41
C VAL A 59 -0.65 -1.09 -21.33
N GLN A 60 -0.36 0.09 -20.78
CA GLN A 60 0.01 1.26 -21.57
C GLN A 60 1.31 1.01 -22.36
N TYR A 61 2.32 0.41 -21.73
CA TYR A 61 3.57 0.04 -22.41
C TYR A 61 3.33 -0.89 -23.61
N ILE A 62 2.41 -1.85 -23.48
CA ILE A 62 2.04 -2.76 -24.58
C ILE A 62 1.22 -2.05 -25.66
N ILE A 63 0.32 -1.12 -25.29
CA ILE A 63 -0.49 -0.33 -26.23
C ILE A 63 0.40 0.51 -27.17
N ASP A 64 1.51 1.02 -26.65
CA ASP A 64 2.48 1.80 -27.43
C ASP A 64 3.35 0.95 -28.38
N GLY A 65 3.07 -0.36 -28.47
CA GLY A 65 3.70 -1.28 -29.41
C GLY A 65 4.91 -2.02 -28.84
N ASN A 66 5.24 -1.81 -27.56
CA ASN A 66 6.29 -2.58 -26.91
C ASN A 66 5.80 -3.97 -26.51
N THR A 67 6.75 -4.87 -26.24
CA THR A 67 6.43 -6.25 -25.82
C THR A 67 7.04 -6.56 -24.46
N VAL A 68 6.25 -7.22 -23.63
CA VAL A 68 6.67 -7.75 -22.33
C VAL A 68 6.76 -9.27 -22.50
N THR A 69 7.98 -9.82 -22.39
CA THR A 69 8.26 -11.24 -22.67
C THR A 69 8.85 -11.93 -21.44
N GLY A 70 8.79 -13.26 -21.40
CA GLY A 70 9.34 -14.04 -20.29
C GLY A 70 8.52 -13.98 -19.00
N VAL A 71 7.28 -13.48 -19.05
CA VAL A 71 6.37 -13.52 -17.90
C VAL A 71 5.79 -14.94 -17.77
N PRO A 72 5.86 -15.56 -16.59
CA PRO A 72 5.33 -16.91 -16.38
C PRO A 72 3.81 -16.94 -16.49
N THR A 73 3.27 -18.02 -17.07
CA THR A 73 1.84 -18.22 -17.19
C THR A 73 1.23 -18.81 -15.93
N GLY A 74 0.10 -18.24 -15.50
CA GLY A 74 -0.65 -18.70 -14.33
C GLY A 74 -0.18 -18.07 -13.02
N ILE A 75 -1.14 -17.81 -12.14
CA ILE A 75 -0.92 -17.09 -10.87
C ILE A 75 0.02 -17.86 -9.92
N THR A 76 -0.01 -19.19 -9.95
CA THR A 76 0.85 -20.07 -9.14
C THR A 76 2.33 -19.94 -9.50
N ASN A 77 2.63 -19.58 -10.74
CA ASN A 77 4.01 -19.40 -11.23
C ASN A 77 4.45 -17.93 -11.19
N ALA A 78 3.70 -17.04 -10.55
CA ALA A 78 3.99 -15.61 -10.57
C ALA A 78 5.43 -15.33 -10.12
N GLN A 79 6.15 -14.53 -10.90
CA GLN A 79 7.53 -14.16 -10.65
C GLN A 79 7.58 -12.85 -9.84
N PRO A 80 8.45 -12.69 -8.84
CA PRO A 80 8.51 -11.46 -8.07
C PRO A 80 9.00 -10.29 -8.95
N ILE A 81 8.52 -9.08 -8.69
CA ILE A 81 8.92 -7.87 -9.41
C ILE A 81 10.08 -7.20 -8.67
N CYS A 82 11.08 -6.71 -9.41
CA CYS A 82 12.19 -5.97 -8.83
C CYS A 82 11.85 -4.50 -8.55
N ARG A 83 12.56 -3.91 -7.60
CA ARG A 83 12.52 -2.45 -7.36
C ARG A 83 13.35 -1.74 -8.43
N ASP A 84 13.13 -0.44 -8.63
CA ASP A 84 13.91 0.35 -9.61
C ASP A 84 15.41 0.40 -9.31
N THR A 85 15.79 0.19 -8.05
CA THR A 85 17.20 0.12 -7.63
C THR A 85 17.88 -1.18 -8.04
N ALA A 86 17.13 -2.18 -8.51
CA ALA A 86 17.62 -3.50 -8.92
C ALA A 86 17.18 -3.80 -10.35
N THR A 87 18.10 -3.63 -11.31
CA THR A 87 17.85 -3.85 -12.75
C THR A 87 18.82 -4.87 -13.33
N GLY A 88 18.52 -5.38 -14.52
CA GLY A 88 19.34 -6.32 -15.27
C GLY A 88 19.75 -7.55 -14.46
N ALA A 89 21.06 -7.84 -14.42
CA ALA A 89 21.59 -9.00 -13.72
C ALA A 89 21.33 -9.00 -12.20
N VAL A 90 21.20 -7.82 -11.58
CA VAL A 90 20.88 -7.71 -10.15
C VAL A 90 19.45 -8.17 -9.89
N CYS A 91 18.53 -7.78 -10.77
CA CYS A 91 17.14 -8.21 -10.70
C CYS A 91 16.99 -9.71 -10.98
N SER A 92 17.51 -10.17 -12.13
CA SER A 92 17.39 -11.56 -12.57
C SER A 92 18.13 -12.52 -11.64
N GLY A 93 19.27 -12.10 -11.08
CA GLY A 93 20.01 -12.87 -10.07
C GLY A 93 19.27 -13.03 -8.74
N GLY A 94 18.35 -12.11 -8.43
CA GLY A 94 17.41 -12.20 -7.32
C GLY A 94 16.12 -12.98 -7.63
N GLY A 95 16.01 -13.56 -8.84
CA GLY A 95 14.82 -14.27 -9.31
C GLY A 95 13.65 -13.36 -9.67
N GLY A 96 13.87 -12.05 -9.77
CA GLY A 96 12.82 -11.08 -10.07
C GLY A 96 12.65 -10.79 -11.56
N TYR A 97 11.55 -10.11 -11.87
CA TYR A 97 11.22 -9.59 -13.19
C TYR A 97 11.55 -8.10 -13.24
N ASP A 98 12.30 -7.71 -14.27
CA ASP A 98 12.79 -6.35 -14.44
C ASP A 98 11.76 -5.50 -15.19
N LEU A 99 11.26 -4.44 -14.53
CA LEU A 99 10.34 -3.47 -15.11
C LEU A 99 11.00 -2.11 -15.38
N SER A 100 12.33 -2.02 -15.38
CA SER A 100 13.05 -0.77 -15.64
C SER A 100 12.70 -0.12 -16.98
N ALA A 101 12.25 -0.90 -17.96
CA ALA A 101 11.71 -0.37 -19.22
C ALA A 101 10.48 0.52 -19.02
N LEU A 102 9.65 0.25 -18.02
CA LEU A 102 8.43 1.03 -17.72
C LEU A 102 8.74 2.30 -16.93
N THR A 103 9.79 2.29 -16.10
CA THR A 103 10.24 3.47 -15.33
C THR A 103 11.21 4.35 -16.09
N THR A 104 11.66 3.92 -17.26
CA THR A 104 12.51 4.72 -18.14
C THR A 104 11.77 6.02 -18.50
N ASN A 105 12.37 7.16 -18.14
CA ASN A 105 11.82 8.51 -18.32
C ASN A 105 10.49 8.80 -17.59
N GLY A 106 10.00 7.89 -16.74
CA GLY A 106 8.74 8.07 -16.01
C GLY A 106 7.50 8.12 -16.90
N GLU A 107 7.56 7.55 -18.11
CA GLU A 107 6.49 7.65 -19.11
C GLU A 107 5.27 6.80 -18.75
N TYR A 108 5.49 5.58 -18.25
CA TYR A 108 4.41 4.64 -17.91
C TYR A 108 4.17 4.57 -16.40
N ILE A 109 5.24 4.69 -15.62
CA ILE A 109 5.19 4.77 -14.15
C ILE A 109 6.46 5.47 -13.65
N VAL A 110 6.36 6.25 -12.58
CA VAL A 110 7.51 7.02 -12.06
C VAL A 110 8.48 6.13 -11.30
N ASP A 111 7.95 5.25 -10.45
CA ASP A 111 8.68 4.26 -9.68
C ASP A 111 7.83 2.99 -9.48
N VAL A 112 8.49 1.84 -9.35
CA VAL A 112 7.83 0.58 -9.00
C VAL A 112 7.37 0.67 -7.55
N PRO A 113 6.05 0.60 -7.28
CA PRO A 113 5.54 0.65 -5.92
C PRO A 113 6.06 -0.51 -5.08
N ILE A 114 6.31 -0.24 -3.81
CA ILE A 114 6.85 -1.23 -2.87
C ILE A 114 5.78 -1.58 -1.84
N ASP A 115 5.58 -2.89 -1.63
CA ASP A 115 4.65 -3.37 -0.61
C ASP A 115 5.08 -2.84 0.77
N PRO A 116 4.17 -2.24 1.57
CA PRO A 116 4.51 -1.66 2.88
C PRO A 116 5.08 -2.66 3.89
N SER A 117 4.95 -3.96 3.65
CA SER A 117 5.52 -5.03 4.47
C SER A 117 6.79 -5.64 3.87
N GLN A 118 7.24 -5.15 2.71
CA GLN A 118 8.49 -5.57 2.10
C GLN A 118 9.68 -4.88 2.79
N THR A 119 10.62 -5.70 3.26
CA THR A 119 11.85 -5.23 3.92
C THR A 119 13.10 -5.43 3.05
N GLY A 120 12.98 -6.19 1.97
CA GLY A 120 14.07 -6.45 1.02
C GLY A 120 14.44 -5.25 0.15
N ALA A 121 15.72 -5.15 -0.21
CA ALA A 121 16.24 -4.11 -1.09
C ALA A 121 16.07 -4.41 -2.59
N LEU A 122 15.79 -5.66 -2.96
CA LEU A 122 15.77 -6.11 -4.37
C LEU A 122 14.37 -6.20 -4.95
N LEU A 123 13.40 -6.74 -4.20
CA LEU A 123 12.06 -7.06 -4.68
C LEU A 123 11.05 -6.07 -4.15
N SER A 124 10.03 -5.74 -4.93
CA SER A 124 8.95 -4.83 -4.54
C SER A 124 7.94 -5.47 -3.60
N GLY A 125 7.84 -6.81 -3.61
CA GLY A 125 6.81 -7.56 -2.87
C GLY A 125 5.57 -7.91 -3.70
N TYR A 126 5.47 -7.36 -4.91
CA TYR A 126 4.48 -7.77 -5.91
C TYR A 126 5.06 -8.82 -6.85
N ARG A 127 4.19 -9.55 -7.54
CA ARG A 127 4.56 -10.59 -8.52
C ARG A 127 3.79 -10.40 -9.81
N ILE A 128 4.41 -10.77 -10.93
CA ILE A 128 3.88 -10.66 -12.29
C ILE A 128 3.60 -12.05 -12.86
N TYR A 129 2.50 -12.17 -13.59
CA TYR A 129 2.11 -13.41 -14.27
C TYR A 129 1.25 -13.11 -15.49
N GLN A 130 1.09 -14.11 -16.36
CA GLN A 130 0.33 -14.00 -17.60
C GLN A 130 -0.91 -14.89 -17.58
N VAL A 131 -2.03 -14.36 -18.08
CA VAL A 131 -3.28 -15.08 -18.31
C VAL A 131 -3.75 -14.83 -19.75
N GLY A 132 -3.57 -15.83 -20.62
CA GLY A 132 -3.78 -15.65 -22.05
C GLY A 132 -2.83 -14.60 -22.60
N SER A 133 -3.34 -13.52 -23.19
CA SER A 133 -2.55 -12.39 -23.68
C SER A 133 -2.39 -11.25 -22.67
N PHE A 134 -3.03 -11.34 -21.49
CA PHE A 134 -3.00 -10.28 -20.49
C PHE A 134 -1.92 -10.55 -19.45
N ILE A 135 -1.12 -9.52 -19.19
CA ILE A 135 -0.20 -9.50 -18.06
C ILE A 135 -0.97 -8.97 -16.84
N LYS A 136 -0.78 -9.64 -15.70
CA LYS A 136 -1.42 -9.32 -14.43
C LYS A 136 -0.39 -9.25 -13.32
N VAL A 137 -0.74 -8.54 -12.26
CA VAL A 137 0.08 -8.38 -11.07
C VAL A 137 -0.70 -8.86 -9.85
N CYS A 138 -0.02 -9.52 -8.92
CA CYS A 138 -0.62 -9.96 -7.67
C CYS A 138 0.29 -9.64 -6.47
N SER A 139 -0.30 -9.59 -5.29
CA SER A 139 0.41 -9.50 -4.02
C SER A 139 0.18 -10.81 -3.24
N PRO A 140 1.24 -11.52 -2.81
CA PRO A 140 1.12 -12.71 -1.98
C PRO A 140 0.41 -12.49 -0.64
N VAL A 141 0.36 -11.24 -0.18
CA VAL A 141 -0.34 -10.84 1.05
C VAL A 141 -1.84 -10.68 0.82
N LEU A 142 -2.26 -10.29 -0.38
CA LEU A 142 -3.67 -10.15 -0.75
C LEU A 142 -4.27 -11.46 -1.27
N ASP A 143 -3.49 -12.25 -2.01
CA ASP A 143 -3.89 -13.50 -2.63
C ASP A 143 -2.85 -14.59 -2.37
N THR A 144 -3.24 -15.61 -1.61
CA THR A 144 -2.36 -16.71 -1.23
C THR A 144 -1.95 -17.59 -2.40
N SER A 145 -2.65 -17.53 -3.54
CA SER A 145 -2.32 -18.27 -4.77
C SER A 145 -1.23 -17.60 -5.62
N CYS A 146 -0.82 -16.38 -5.25
CA CYS A 146 0.19 -15.60 -5.95
C CYS A 146 1.60 -16.18 -5.73
N GLY A 147 2.05 -17.00 -6.68
CA GLY A 147 3.38 -17.61 -6.67
C GLY A 147 3.52 -18.86 -5.79
N SER A 148 2.41 -19.56 -5.51
CA SER A 148 2.34 -20.78 -4.70
C SER A 148 1.74 -21.98 -5.42
#